data_AF-A0A7K0N1C1-F1
#
_entry.id   AF-A0A7K0N1C1-F1
#
_cell.length_a   1.000
_cell.length_b   1.000
_cell.length_c   1.000
_cell.angle_alpha   90.00
_cell.angle_beta   90.00
_cell.angle_gamma   90.00
#
_symmetry.space_group_name_H-M   'P 1'
#
loop_
_entity.id
_entity.type
_entity.pdbx_description
1 polymer ?
#
loop_
_entity_poly.entity_id
_entity_poly.type
_entity_poly.pdbx_seq_one_letter_code
_entity_poly.pdbx_strand_id
1 'polypeptide(L)'
;MSLTPTPADKFTFGLWTIGWQARDPFGDATRGALDPVRSVNELAARGAHGVTFHDDDLIPFGSDDSSRRGHIDRFKKALADTGMKVPMATTNLFTHPVFKDGAFTSNDKDIRRYAIR
;
A
#
# COMPACT_ATOMS: atom_id res chain seq x y z
N MET A 1 -8.93 16.51 28.61
CA MET A 1 -7.99 16.19 27.53
C MET A 1 -8.81 15.81 26.30
N SER A 2 -8.48 16.36 25.13
CA SER A 2 -9.16 15.97 23.87
C SER A 2 -8.59 14.63 23.39
N LEU A 3 -9.46 13.71 22.98
CA LEU A 3 -9.09 12.43 22.36
C LEU A 3 -9.14 12.49 20.82
N THR A 4 -9.33 13.68 20.25
CA THR A 4 -9.36 13.86 18.80
C THR A 4 -7.93 13.82 18.26
N PRO A 5 -7.56 12.88 17.38
CA PRO A 5 -6.21 12.78 16.86
C PRO A 5 -5.88 13.96 15.94
N THR A 6 -4.62 14.35 15.94
CA THR A 6 -4.04 15.33 15.04
C THR A 6 -2.81 14.74 14.34
N PRO A 7 -2.36 15.31 13.21
CA PRO A 7 -1.12 14.87 12.57
C PRO A 7 0.13 14.94 13.46
N ALA A 8 0.10 15.69 14.57
CA ALA A 8 1.18 15.76 15.55
C ALA A 8 1.36 14.45 16.33
N ASP A 9 0.29 13.64 16.43
CA ASP A 9 0.29 12.34 17.13
C ASP A 9 0.93 11.22 16.30
N LYS A 10 1.24 11.48 15.02
CA LYS A 10 1.97 10.57 14.11
C LYS A 10 1.27 9.24 13.86
N PHE A 11 -0.06 9.17 13.95
CA PHE A 11 -0.81 7.99 13.53
C PHE A 11 -0.72 7.77 12.01
N THR A 12 -0.35 6.57 11.60
CA THR A 12 -0.17 6.21 10.18
C THR A 12 -0.83 4.88 9.87
N PHE A 13 -1.26 4.69 8.63
CA PHE A 13 -1.99 3.49 8.21
C PHE A 13 -1.45 2.96 6.88
N GLY A 14 -1.27 1.64 6.78
CA GLY A 14 -0.94 1.00 5.52
C GLY A 14 -2.13 1.00 4.56
N LEU A 15 -1.92 1.24 3.26
CA LEU A 15 -3.00 1.19 2.27
C LEU A 15 -3.75 -0.15 2.30
N TRP A 16 -3.03 -1.25 2.52
CA TRP A 16 -3.59 -2.59 2.67
C TRP A 16 -4.51 -2.78 3.89
N THR A 17 -4.51 -1.86 4.86
CA THR A 17 -5.34 -1.99 6.07
C THR A 17 -6.80 -1.63 5.77
N ILE A 18 -7.09 -0.33 5.62
CA ILE A 18 -8.42 0.16 5.27
C ILE A 18 -8.86 -0.25 3.85
N GLY A 19 -7.91 -0.59 2.99
CA GLY A 19 -8.16 -1.09 1.64
C GLY A 19 -8.44 -2.60 1.56
N TRP A 20 -8.32 -3.35 2.67
CA TRP A 20 -8.57 -4.79 2.64
C TRP A 20 -10.00 -5.10 2.21
N GLN A 21 -10.16 -5.88 1.15
CA GLN A 21 -11.46 -6.25 0.59
C GLN A 21 -12.19 -7.36 1.38
N ALA A 22 -11.60 -7.85 2.48
CA ALA A 22 -12.14 -8.95 3.29
C ALA A 22 -12.19 -10.33 2.63
N ARG A 23 -11.41 -10.58 1.57
CA ARG A 23 -11.20 -11.96 1.12
C ARG A 23 -10.37 -12.70 2.16
N ASP A 24 -10.83 -13.88 2.53
CA ASP A 24 -10.15 -14.79 3.44
C ASP A 24 -10.09 -16.21 2.83
N PRO A 25 -9.48 -17.21 3.49
CA PRO A 25 -9.36 -18.56 2.91
C PRO A 25 -10.68 -19.30 2.65
N PHE A 26 -11.80 -18.81 3.19
CA PHE A 26 -13.09 -19.49 3.19
C PHE A 26 -14.21 -18.71 2.48
N GLY A 27 -13.94 -17.49 2.02
CA GLY A 27 -14.96 -16.64 1.43
C GLY A 27 -14.42 -15.57 0.49
N ASP A 28 -15.30 -15.14 -0.41
CA ASP A 28 -15.04 -14.06 -1.35
C ASP A 28 -14.92 -12.70 -0.66
N ALA A 29 -14.40 -11.72 -1.39
CA ALA A 29 -14.36 -10.33 -0.95
C ALA A 29 -15.77 -9.79 -0.64
N THR A 30 -15.89 -9.05 0.46
CA THR A 30 -17.16 -8.42 0.88
C THR A 30 -17.17 -6.91 0.67
N ARG A 31 -16.06 -6.32 0.19
CA ARG A 31 -15.91 -4.89 -0.10
C ARG A 31 -15.28 -4.67 -1.48
N GLY A 32 -15.64 -3.57 -2.13
CA GLY A 32 -14.97 -3.11 -3.35
C GLY A 32 -13.54 -2.64 -3.07
N ALA A 33 -12.68 -2.67 -4.09
CA ALA A 33 -11.31 -2.15 -4.00
C ALA A 33 -11.35 -0.64 -3.72
N LEU A 34 -10.46 -0.18 -2.83
CA LEU A 34 -10.38 1.22 -2.43
C LEU A 34 -9.22 1.90 -3.16
N ASP A 35 -9.52 2.97 -3.90
CA ASP A 35 -8.51 3.78 -4.58
C ASP A 35 -7.53 4.43 -3.56
N PRO A 36 -6.21 4.28 -3.72
CA PRO A 36 -5.21 4.94 -2.86
C PRO A 36 -5.42 6.45 -2.67
N VAL A 37 -5.90 7.16 -3.70
CA VAL A 37 -6.21 8.59 -3.59
C VAL A 37 -7.36 8.84 -2.62
N ARG A 38 -8.40 8.00 -2.66
CA ARG A 38 -9.51 8.09 -1.71
C ARG A 38 -9.03 7.79 -0.30
N SER A 39 -8.21 6.75 -0.11
CA SER A 39 -7.61 6.41 1.18
C SER A 39 -6.86 7.57 1.82
N VAL A 40 -6.01 8.26 1.05
CA VAL A 40 -5.24 9.43 1.54
C VAL A 40 -6.18 10.55 2.01
N ASN A 41 -7.17 10.92 1.19
CA ASN A 41 -8.12 11.99 1.53
C ASN A 41 -8.95 11.66 2.78
N GLU A 42 -9.47 10.44 2.87
CA GLU A 42 -10.32 10.02 3.99
C GLU A 42 -9.52 9.90 5.30
N LEU A 43 -8.29 9.40 5.26
CA LEU A 43 -7.43 9.33 6.43
C LEU A 43 -6.99 10.72 6.90
N ALA A 44 -6.64 11.62 5.98
CA ALA A 44 -6.30 13.00 6.29
C ALA A 44 -7.47 13.72 6.99
N ALA A 45 -8.69 13.57 6.46
CA ALA A 45 -9.90 14.12 7.05
C ALA A 45 -10.19 13.63 8.49
N ARG A 46 -9.57 12.51 8.90
CA ARG A 46 -9.70 11.90 10.23
C ARG A 46 -8.48 12.15 11.13
N GLY A 47 -7.57 13.05 10.75
CA GLY A 47 -6.43 13.47 11.57
C GLY A 47 -5.20 12.56 11.49
N ALA A 48 -5.14 11.65 10.51
CA ALA A 48 -3.94 10.84 10.29
C ALA A 48 -2.74 11.70 9.88
N HIS A 49 -1.54 11.24 10.21
CA HIS A 49 -0.27 11.87 9.84
C HIS A 49 0.21 11.42 8.46
N GLY A 50 -0.02 10.16 8.12
CA GLY A 50 0.54 9.58 6.91
C GLY A 50 0.02 8.20 6.57
N VAL A 51 0.47 7.70 5.43
CA VAL A 51 0.19 6.36 4.93
C VAL A 51 1.47 5.61 4.63
N THR A 52 1.39 4.29 4.62
CA THR A 52 2.46 3.39 4.18
C THR A 52 1.91 2.44 3.11
N PHE A 53 2.77 1.79 2.33
CA PHE A 53 2.33 0.91 1.24
C PHE A 53 3.35 -0.16 0.93
N HIS A 54 2.87 -1.29 0.40
CA HIS A 54 3.65 -2.14 -0.49
C HIS A 54 3.66 -1.53 -1.89
N ASP A 55 4.71 -1.77 -2.66
CA ASP A 55 4.75 -1.53 -4.11
C ASP A 55 3.44 -1.92 -4.81
N ASP A 56 2.98 -3.16 -4.61
CA ASP A 56 1.80 -3.73 -5.26
C ASP A 56 0.46 -3.16 -4.75
N ASP A 57 0.43 -2.46 -3.60
CA ASP A 57 -0.77 -1.76 -3.13
C ASP A 57 -1.05 -0.50 -3.96
N LEU A 58 0.02 0.14 -4.46
CA LEU A 58 -0.05 1.42 -5.15
C LEU A 58 0.01 1.25 -6.67
N ILE A 59 0.83 0.31 -7.15
CA ILE A 59 1.05 0.05 -8.57
C ILE A 59 0.71 -1.43 -8.82
N PRO A 60 -0.34 -1.74 -9.59
CA PRO A 60 -0.67 -3.13 -9.90
C PRO A 60 0.53 -3.88 -10.50
N PHE A 61 0.81 -5.08 -10.00
CA PHE A 61 1.90 -5.92 -10.47
C PHE A 61 1.89 -6.07 -12.00
N GLY A 62 3.03 -5.87 -12.65
CA GLY A 62 3.17 -5.97 -14.11
C GLY A 62 2.71 -4.73 -14.90
N SER A 63 2.34 -3.64 -14.23
CA SER A 63 2.06 -2.36 -14.89
C SER A 63 3.24 -1.89 -15.74
N ASP A 64 2.95 -1.37 -16.92
CA ASP A 64 3.97 -0.69 -17.74
C ASP A 64 4.43 0.63 -17.09
N ASP A 65 5.54 1.18 -17.60
CA ASP A 65 6.13 2.41 -17.07
C ASP A 65 5.20 3.63 -17.12
N SER A 66 4.30 3.70 -18.09
CA SER A 66 3.38 4.82 -18.23
C SER A 66 2.27 4.75 -17.18
N SER A 67 1.69 3.57 -17.01
CA SER A 67 0.69 3.26 -16.00
C SER A 67 1.26 3.46 -14.60
N ARG A 68 2.47 2.94 -14.35
CA ARG A 68 3.23 3.16 -13.11
C ARG A 68 3.40 4.65 -12.80
N ARG A 69 3.84 5.46 -13.77
CA ARG A 69 3.97 6.91 -13.59
C ARG A 69 2.62 7.54 -13.25
N GLY A 70 1.55 7.16 -13.95
CA GLY A 70 0.20 7.65 -13.68
C GLY A 70 -0.28 7.37 -12.25
N HIS A 71 -0.04 6.17 -11.72
CA HIS A 71 -0.34 5.83 -10.33
C HIS A 71 0.45 6.68 -9.33
N ILE A 72 1.75 6.84 -9.56
CA ILE A 72 2.64 7.65 -8.70
C ILE A 72 2.19 9.12 -8.70
N ASP A 73 1.90 9.70 -9.87
CA ASP A 73 1.54 11.11 -9.98
C ASP A 73 0.21 11.42 -9.29
N ARG A 74 -0.80 10.57 -9.45
CA ARG A 74 -2.09 10.69 -8.75
C ARG A 74 -1.91 10.62 -7.23
N PHE A 75 -1.09 9.69 -6.75
CA PHE A 75 -0.82 9.52 -5.33
C PHE A 75 -0.03 10.68 -4.74
N LYS A 76 1.03 11.13 -5.42
CA LYS A 76 1.81 12.32 -5.02
C LYS A 76 0.94 13.57 -4.97
N LYS A 77 0.02 13.73 -5.94
CA LYS A 77 -0.94 14.85 -5.91
C LYS A 77 -1.80 14.79 -4.64
N ALA A 78 -2.38 13.63 -4.31
CA ALA A 78 -3.20 13.47 -3.11
C ALA A 78 -2.43 13.77 -1.81
N LEU A 79 -1.16 13.33 -1.73
CA LEU A 79 -0.29 13.63 -0.59
C LEU A 79 -0.02 15.14 -0.49
N ALA A 80 0.23 15.82 -1.61
CA ALA A 80 0.46 17.26 -1.64
C ALA A 80 -0.80 18.05 -1.24
N ASP A 81 -1.97 17.67 -1.75
CA ASP A 81 -3.25 18.33 -1.47
C ASP A 81 -3.66 18.19 0.01
N THR A 82 -3.29 17.10 0.67
CA THR A 82 -3.69 16.79 2.06
C THR A 82 -2.62 17.06 3.11
N GLY A 83 -1.35 17.21 2.70
CA GLY A 83 -0.20 17.32 3.60
C GLY A 83 0.25 15.99 4.23
N MET A 84 -0.42 14.88 3.94
CA MET A 84 -0.10 13.53 4.43
C MET A 84 1.32 13.12 4.09
N LYS A 85 1.98 12.39 5.00
CA LYS A 85 3.34 11.88 4.82
C LYS A 85 3.37 10.41 4.40
N VAL A 86 4.53 9.98 3.91
CA VAL A 86 4.84 8.56 3.70
C VAL A 86 6.11 8.24 4.51
N PRO A 87 5.97 7.86 5.79
CA PRO A 87 7.12 7.62 6.66
C PRO A 87 7.75 6.23 6.48
N MET A 88 7.10 5.31 5.77
CA MET A 88 7.60 3.97 5.48
C MET A 88 6.98 3.42 4.19
N ALA A 89 7.76 2.61 3.48
CA ALA A 89 7.31 1.75 2.38
C ALA A 89 7.93 0.36 2.54
N THR A 90 7.33 -0.63 1.89
CA THR A 90 7.76 -2.04 1.92
C THR A 90 7.51 -2.71 0.55
N THR A 91 7.90 -3.98 0.41
CA THR A 91 7.82 -4.75 -0.85
C THR A 91 6.93 -5.98 -0.66
N ASN A 92 6.02 -6.25 -1.61
CA ASN A 92 5.16 -7.43 -1.58
C ASN A 92 5.90 -8.67 -2.12
N LEU A 93 6.59 -9.36 -1.23
CA LEU A 93 7.34 -10.57 -1.55
C LEU A 93 6.60 -11.85 -1.11
N PHE A 94 5.26 -11.84 -1.16
CA PHE A 94 4.43 -12.94 -0.62
C PHE A 94 3.17 -13.25 -1.43
N THR A 95 2.62 -12.31 -2.20
CA THR A 95 1.32 -12.52 -2.87
C THR A 95 1.44 -13.29 -4.17
N HIS A 96 2.39 -12.92 -5.04
CA HIS A 96 2.53 -13.58 -6.34
C HIS A 96 3.01 -15.03 -6.16
N PRO A 97 2.45 -16.04 -6.89
CA PRO A 97 2.81 -17.45 -6.71
C PRO A 97 4.29 -17.79 -6.91
N VAL A 98 5.07 -16.91 -7.54
CA VAL A 98 6.54 -17.04 -7.63
C VAL A 98 7.19 -17.09 -6.24
N PHE A 99 6.61 -16.44 -5.24
CA PHE A 99 7.13 -16.38 -3.86
C PHE A 99 6.56 -17.47 -2.95
N LYS A 100 5.98 -18.54 -3.50
CA LYS A 100 5.38 -19.65 -2.73
C LYS A 100 6.32 -20.35 -1.75
N ASP A 101 7.63 -20.31 -1.99
CA ASP A 101 8.69 -20.88 -1.14
C ASP A 101 9.50 -19.76 -0.43
N GLY A 102 8.87 -18.59 -0.24
CA GLY A 102 9.54 -17.37 0.18
C GLY A 102 10.29 -16.68 -0.96
N ALA A 103 10.95 -15.57 -0.62
CA ALA A 103 11.64 -14.69 -1.56
C ALA A 103 13.16 -14.74 -1.38
N PHE A 104 13.71 -14.00 -0.43
CA PHE A 104 15.16 -13.97 -0.18
C PHE A 104 15.77 -15.32 0.24
N THR A 105 14.94 -16.23 0.74
CA THR A 105 15.35 -17.56 1.19
C THR A 105 14.73 -18.68 0.35
N SER A 106 14.13 -18.36 -0.80
CA SER A 106 13.65 -19.40 -1.73
C SER A 106 14.78 -20.35 -2.09
N ASN A 107 14.50 -21.64 -2.24
CA ASN A 107 15.50 -22.60 -2.74
C ASN A 107 15.95 -22.25 -4.16
N ASP A 108 15.06 -21.68 -4.97
CA ASP A 108 15.36 -21.22 -6.33
C ASP A 108 16.20 -19.93 -6.31
N LYS A 109 17.40 -20.01 -6.90
CA LYS A 109 18.35 -18.90 -6.97
C LYS A 109 17.81 -17.72 -7.78
N ASP A 110 17.07 -17.99 -8.85
CA ASP A 110 16.58 -16.93 -9.73
C ASP A 110 15.43 -16.16 -9.06
N ILE A 111 14.64 -16.82 -8.20
CA ILE A 111 13.64 -16.15 -7.35
C ILE A 111 14.31 -15.26 -6.31
N ARG A 112 15.39 -15.71 -5.66
CA ARG A 112 16.16 -14.85 -4.74
C ARG A 112 16.72 -13.63 -5.45
N ARG A 113 17.24 -13.80 -6.68
CA ARG A 113 17.76 -12.70 -7.50
C ARG A 113 16.65 -11.73 -7.89
N TYR A 114 15.49 -12.26 -8.28
CA TYR A 114 14.32 -11.46 -8.62
C TYR A 114 13.85 -10.61 -7.43
N ALA A 115 13.77 -11.19 -6.24
CA ALA A 115 13.32 -10.48 -5.03
C ALA A 115 14.18 -9.26 -4.64
N ILE A 116 15.46 -9.23 -5.01
CA ILE A 116 16.39 -8.13 -4.71
C ILE A 116 16.22 -6.95 -5.69
N ARG A 117 15.55 -7.16 -6.82
CA ARG A 117 15.42 -6.17 -7.91
C ARG A 117 14.21 -5.27 -7.74
#